data_AF-A0A7S4GPF1-F1
#
_entry.id   AF-A0A7S4GPF1-F1
#
_cell.length_a   1.000
_cell.length_b   1.000
_cell.length_c   1.000
_cell.angle_alpha   90.00
_cell.angle_beta   90.00
_cell.angle_gamma   90.00
#
_symmetry.space_group_name_H-M   'P 1'
#
loop_
_entity.id
_entity.type
_entity.pdbx_description
1 polymer ?
#
loop_
_entity_poly.entity_id
_entity_poly.type
_entity_poly.pdbx_seq_one_letter_code
_entity_poly.pdbx_strand_id
1 'polypeptide(L)'
;ALRQAEIWFEQLKAEWKDQLGGEVSIQQQRLAALERLGLHQSESSSSLSTPYFLNVSDDPILSGCLTYYLREGTTTVGSDPDKCDVVLRGLGIHDVMASVANNNDEELSITIVPGVHGIVPR
;
A
#
# COMPACT_ATOMS: atom_id res chain seq x y z
N ALA A 1 37.14 24.95 31.68
CA ALA A 1 37.17 23.66 30.94
C ALA A 1 35.89 22.85 31.18
N LEU A 2 35.63 22.38 32.40
CA LEU A 2 34.47 21.52 32.74
C LEU A 2 33.11 22.11 32.33
N ARG A 3 32.85 23.38 32.66
CA ARG A 3 31.58 24.05 32.33
C ARG A 3 31.27 24.13 30.84
N GLN A 4 32.30 24.25 30.01
CA GLN A 4 32.13 24.27 28.55
C GLN A 4 31.90 22.86 27.98
N ALA A 5 32.55 21.84 28.55
CA ALA A 5 32.30 20.45 28.19
C ALA A 5 30.86 20.04 28.52
N GLU A 6 30.32 20.49 29.65
CA GLU A 6 28.95 20.19 30.08
C GLU A 6 27.89 20.83 29.18
N ILE A 7 28.09 22.10 28.78
CA ILE A 7 27.25 22.77 27.79
C ILE A 7 27.27 22.03 26.44
N TRP A 8 28.45 21.64 25.98
CA TRP A 8 28.60 20.86 24.74
C TRP A 8 27.89 19.51 24.81
N PHE A 9 27.97 18.84 25.95
CA PHE A 9 27.32 17.54 26.16
C PHE A 9 25.80 17.65 26.17
N GLU A 10 25.23 18.71 26.77
CA GLU A 10 23.79 18.97 26.71
C GLU A 10 23.33 19.33 25.30
N GLN A 11 24.09 20.12 24.55
CA GLN A 11 23.78 20.44 23.16
C GLN A 11 23.77 19.19 22.28
N LEU A 12 24.78 18.33 22.40
CA LEU A 12 24.82 17.05 21.71
C LEU A 12 23.60 16.19 22.06
N LYS A 13 23.25 16.06 23.34
CA LYS A 13 22.07 15.29 23.76
C LYS A 13 20.77 15.84 23.18
N ALA A 14 20.61 17.15 23.14
CA ALA A 14 19.44 17.79 22.55
C ALA A 14 19.34 17.50 21.04
N GLU A 15 20.45 17.63 20.32
CA GLU A 15 20.55 17.33 18.88
C GLU A 15 20.22 15.85 18.58
N TRP A 16 20.81 14.92 19.34
CA TRP A 16 20.51 13.49 19.19
C TRP A 16 19.04 13.17 19.43
N LYS A 17 18.42 13.80 20.43
CA LYS A 17 17.00 13.61 20.73
C LYS A 17 16.12 14.12 19.58
N ASP A 18 16.48 15.24 18.98
CA ASP A 18 15.76 15.81 17.84
C ASP A 18 15.89 14.91 16.60
N GLN A 19 17.11 14.45 16.30
CA GLN A 19 17.36 13.51 15.20
C GLN A 19 16.59 12.19 15.37
N LEU A 20 16.63 11.61 16.57
CA LEU A 20 15.85 10.41 16.90
C LEU A 20 14.34 10.65 16.77
N GLY A 21 13.86 11.83 17.20
CA GLY A 21 12.46 12.22 17.05
C GLY A 21 12.02 12.32 15.58
N GLY A 22 12.86 12.92 14.74
CA GLY A 22 12.65 13.01 13.30
C GLY A 22 12.63 11.63 12.63
N GLU A 23 13.56 10.75 12.99
CA GLU A 23 13.62 9.39 12.45
C GLU A 23 12.39 8.58 12.84
N VAL A 24 11.97 8.61 14.10
CA VAL A 24 10.75 7.94 14.58
C VAL A 24 9.50 8.44 13.82
N SER A 25 9.38 9.73 13.58
CA SER A 25 8.26 10.32 12.82
C SER A 25 8.20 9.77 11.39
N ILE A 26 9.34 9.73 10.69
CA ILE A 26 9.42 9.17 9.33
C ILE A 26 9.07 7.67 9.34
N GLN A 27 9.56 6.92 10.33
CA GLN A 27 9.22 5.50 10.47
C GLN A 27 7.72 5.30 10.72
N GLN A 28 7.09 6.12 11.56
CA GLN A 28 5.65 6.07 11.79
C GLN A 28 4.85 6.38 10.53
N GLN A 29 5.24 7.39 9.75
CA GLN A 29 4.59 7.70 8.48
C GLN A 29 4.74 6.55 7.47
N ARG A 30 5.91 5.90 7.44
CA ARG A 30 6.14 4.71 6.61
C ARG A 30 5.24 3.55 7.04
N LEU A 31 5.19 3.24 8.34
CA LEU A 31 4.34 2.17 8.87
C LEU A 31 2.86 2.45 8.59
N ALA A 32 2.39 3.66 8.84
CA ALA A 32 1.02 4.06 8.55
C ALA A 32 0.70 3.96 7.05
N ALA A 33 1.65 4.32 6.17
CA ALA A 33 1.49 4.17 4.74
C ALA A 33 1.46 2.69 4.31
N LEU A 34 2.33 1.85 4.88
CA LEU A 34 2.35 0.41 4.61
C LEU A 34 1.06 -0.25 5.10
N GLU A 35 0.60 0.07 6.32
CA GLU A 35 -0.71 -0.35 6.81
C GLU A 35 -1.81 0.11 5.86
N ARG A 36 -1.80 1.39 5.45
CA ARG A 36 -2.75 1.98 4.48
C ARG A 36 -2.78 1.24 3.15
N LEU A 37 -1.65 0.67 2.73
CA LEU A 37 -1.52 -0.09 1.49
C LEU A 37 -1.72 -1.60 1.70
N GLY A 38 -2.02 -2.04 2.93
CA GLY A 38 -2.15 -3.45 3.30
C GLY A 38 -0.81 -4.20 3.30
N LEU A 39 0.33 -3.50 3.22
CA LEU A 39 1.68 -4.05 3.14
C LEU A 39 2.32 -4.34 4.51
N HIS A 40 1.64 -4.02 5.61
CA HIS A 40 2.09 -4.30 6.98
C HIS A 40 0.90 -4.73 7.83
N GLN A 41 1.01 -5.90 8.46
CA GLN A 41 0.13 -6.39 9.52
C GLN A 41 0.98 -6.66 10.75
N SER A 42 0.42 -6.37 11.94
CA SER A 42 1.02 -6.76 13.22
C SER A 42 1.41 -8.24 13.20
N GLU A 43 2.60 -8.56 13.70
CA GLU A 43 3.31 -9.86 13.73
C GLU A 43 2.50 -11.10 14.20
N SER A 44 1.21 -10.96 14.53
CA SER A 44 0.36 -11.96 15.14
C SER A 44 -0.69 -12.60 14.22
N SER A 45 -0.87 -12.15 12.98
CA SER A 45 -1.79 -12.78 12.02
C SER A 45 -1.04 -13.26 10.78
N SER A 46 -1.13 -14.56 10.56
CA SER A 46 -0.57 -15.31 9.45
C SER A 46 -0.68 -14.55 8.12
N SER A 47 0.45 -14.12 7.58
CA SER A 47 0.62 -13.54 6.24
C SER A 47 0.11 -14.43 5.08
N LEU A 48 -0.42 -15.62 5.39
CA LEU A 48 -1.01 -16.58 4.46
C LEU A 48 -2.51 -16.41 4.21
N SER A 49 -3.26 -15.64 5.02
CA SER A 49 -4.73 -15.60 4.90
C SER A 49 -5.27 -14.42 4.10
N THR A 50 -4.56 -13.29 4.06
CA THR A 50 -5.11 -12.08 3.45
C THR A 50 -4.95 -12.10 1.93
N PRO A 51 -6.06 -11.99 1.17
CA PRO A 51 -6.02 -12.05 -0.29
C PRO A 51 -5.34 -10.82 -0.89
N TYR A 52 -4.79 -10.99 -2.09
CA TYR A 52 -4.00 -9.94 -2.74
C TYR A 52 -4.09 -10.03 -4.27
N PHE A 53 -3.89 -8.89 -4.93
CA PHE A 53 -3.57 -8.85 -6.35
C PHE A 53 -2.09 -9.07 -6.55
N LEU A 54 -1.76 -9.98 -7.46
CA LEU A 54 -0.41 -10.19 -7.96
C LEU A 54 -0.34 -9.66 -9.40
N ASN A 55 0.61 -8.78 -9.69
CA ASN A 55 0.87 -8.41 -11.07
C ASN A 55 1.40 -9.65 -11.83
N VAL A 56 0.66 -10.10 -12.84
CA VAL A 56 1.10 -11.12 -13.78
C VAL A 56 1.42 -10.41 -15.10
N SER A 57 2.71 -10.24 -15.38
CA SER A 57 3.21 -9.64 -16.61
C SER A 57 3.81 -10.72 -17.52
N ASP A 58 3.74 -10.55 -18.84
CA ASP A 58 4.34 -11.50 -19.81
C ASP A 58 5.88 -11.50 -19.77
N ASP A 59 6.50 -10.46 -19.20
CA ASP A 59 7.92 -10.43 -18.88
C ASP A 59 8.16 -11.19 -17.55
N PRO A 60 8.91 -12.32 -17.56
CA PRO A 60 9.19 -13.12 -16.37
C PRO A 60 9.88 -12.35 -15.24
N ILE A 61 10.54 -11.24 -15.55
CA ILE A 61 11.25 -10.40 -14.57
C ILE A 61 10.30 -9.44 -13.87
N LEU A 62 9.20 -9.04 -14.52
CA LEU A 62 8.23 -8.07 -14.00
C LEU A 62 7.02 -8.75 -13.35
N SER A 63 6.75 -10.01 -13.69
CA SER A 63 5.72 -10.81 -13.04
C SER A 63 6.05 -11.02 -11.56
N GLY A 64 5.09 -10.72 -10.68
CA GLY A 64 5.23 -10.83 -9.23
C GLY A 64 5.95 -9.68 -8.55
N CYS A 65 6.43 -8.66 -9.29
CA CYS A 65 7.11 -7.50 -8.69
C CYS A 65 6.19 -6.57 -7.91
N LEU A 66 4.87 -6.63 -8.15
CA LEU A 66 3.89 -5.80 -7.47
C LEU A 66 2.80 -6.68 -6.87
N THR A 67 2.67 -6.62 -5.54
CA THR A 67 1.61 -7.27 -4.77
C THR A 67 0.80 -6.19 -4.05
N TYR A 68 -0.53 -6.24 -4.16
CA TYR A 68 -1.45 -5.33 -3.49
C TYR A 68 -2.42 -6.14 -2.62
N TYR A 69 -2.36 -5.97 -1.30
CA TYR A 69 -3.22 -6.71 -0.39
C TYR A 69 -4.62 -6.10 -0.33
N LEU A 70 -5.63 -6.98 -0.40
CA LEU A 70 -7.04 -6.62 -0.30
C LEU A 70 -7.43 -6.62 1.16
N ARG A 71 -7.73 -5.43 1.69
CA ARG A 71 -8.29 -5.29 3.04
C ARG A 71 -9.74 -5.71 3.04
N GLU A 72 -10.27 -6.02 4.22
CA GLU A 72 -11.71 -6.19 4.41
C GLU A 72 -12.48 -4.97 3.90
N GLY A 73 -13.62 -5.24 3.26
CA GLY A 73 -14.45 -4.23 2.62
C GLY A 73 -14.34 -4.27 1.10
N THR A 74 -14.68 -3.16 0.45
CA THR A 74 -14.71 -3.06 -1.02
C THR A 74 -13.54 -2.24 -1.53
N THR A 75 -12.80 -2.79 -2.48
CA THR A 75 -11.72 -2.14 -3.23
C THR A 75 -12.20 -1.86 -4.64
N THR A 76 -12.17 -0.60 -5.09
CA THR A 76 -12.54 -0.23 -6.46
C THR A 76 -11.32 -0.20 -7.40
N VAL A 77 -11.50 -0.70 -8.62
CA VAL A 77 -10.43 -0.87 -9.61
C VAL A 77 -10.81 -0.19 -10.92
N GLY A 78 -9.93 0.63 -11.48
CA GLY A 78 -10.16 1.37 -12.73
C GLY A 78 -9.03 2.34 -13.08
N SER A 79 -9.26 3.24 -14.03
CA SER A 79 -8.27 4.22 -14.49
C SER A 79 -8.33 5.57 -13.75
N ASP A 80 -9.45 5.88 -13.08
CA ASP A 80 -9.67 7.18 -12.45
C ASP A 80 -9.15 7.19 -11.00
N PRO A 81 -8.08 7.94 -10.68
CA PRO A 81 -7.50 7.97 -9.34
C PRO A 81 -8.38 8.61 -8.27
N ASP A 82 -9.39 9.39 -8.67
CA ASP A 82 -10.31 10.03 -7.73
C ASP A 82 -11.48 9.09 -7.36
N LYS A 83 -11.68 8.01 -8.13
CA LYS A 83 -12.77 7.04 -7.94
C LYS A 83 -12.31 5.63 -7.57
N CYS A 84 -11.03 5.31 -7.78
CA CYS A 84 -10.50 3.96 -7.63
C CYS A 84 -9.40 3.87 -6.56
N ASP A 85 -9.50 2.85 -5.71
CA ASP A 85 -8.45 2.48 -4.75
C ASP A 85 -7.22 1.87 -5.44
N VAL A 86 -7.46 1.07 -6.49
CA VAL A 86 -6.42 0.48 -7.33
C VAL A 86 -6.52 1.04 -8.74
N VAL A 87 -5.51 1.85 -9.09
CA VAL A 87 -5.46 2.53 -10.39
C VAL A 87 -4.64 1.72 -11.38
N LEU A 88 -5.29 1.24 -12.44
CA LEU A 88 -4.66 0.53 -13.55
C LEU A 88 -4.58 1.43 -14.77
N ARG A 89 -3.42 1.45 -15.42
CA ARG A 89 -3.18 2.18 -16.67
C ARG A 89 -3.01 1.20 -17.80
N GLY A 90 -3.91 1.22 -18.77
CA GLY A 90 -3.86 0.32 -19.90
C GLY A 90 -4.96 0.61 -20.90
N LEU A 91 -4.78 0.12 -22.13
CA LEU A 91 -5.82 0.21 -23.15
C LEU A 91 -7.01 -0.66 -22.74
N GLY A 92 -8.23 -0.11 -22.84
CA GLY A 92 -9.46 -0.82 -22.48
C GLY A 92 -9.80 -0.82 -20.98
N ILE A 93 -9.01 -0.13 -20.14
CA ILE A 93 -9.37 0.12 -18.74
C ILE A 93 -10.28 1.35 -18.66
N HIS A 94 -11.45 1.19 -18.04
CA HIS A 94 -12.41 2.28 -17.84
C HIS A 94 -12.15 3.02 -16.52
N ASP A 95 -12.71 4.24 -16.39
CA ASP A 95 -12.63 5.07 -15.17
C ASP A 95 -12.87 4.26 -13.90
N VAL A 96 -13.97 3.48 -13.88
CA VAL A 96 -14.27 2.45 -12.90
C VAL A 96 -14.62 1.18 -13.67
N MET A 97 -13.90 0.09 -13.43
CA MET A 97 -14.02 -1.15 -14.19
C MET A 97 -14.62 -2.28 -13.35
N ALA A 98 -14.17 -2.42 -12.12
CA ALA A 98 -14.62 -3.48 -11.22
C ALA A 98 -14.55 -3.03 -9.76
N SER A 99 -15.31 -3.74 -8.91
CA SER A 99 -15.14 -3.71 -7.46
C SER A 99 -14.86 -5.11 -6.95
N VAL A 100 -13.94 -5.21 -6.00
CA VAL A 100 -13.62 -6.45 -5.31
C VAL A 100 -14.01 -6.29 -3.85
N ALA A 101 -14.92 -7.12 -3.36
CA ALA A 101 -15.30 -7.15 -1.96
C ALA A 101 -14.63 -8.34 -1.28
N ASN A 102 -13.86 -8.06 -0.24
CA ASN A 102 -13.26 -9.02 0.66
C ASN A 102 -14.08 -9.04 1.97
N ASN A 103 -14.68 -10.20 2.27
CA ASN A 103 -15.47 -10.43 3.46
C ASN A 103 -14.68 -11.36 4.41
N ASN A 104 -14.07 -10.76 5.43
CA ASN A 104 -13.31 -11.43 6.49
C ASN A 104 -12.16 -12.34 6.02
N ASP A 105 -11.52 -12.06 4.87
CA ASP A 105 -10.49 -12.91 4.26
C ASP A 105 -10.97 -14.35 3.90
N GLU A 106 -12.27 -14.64 4.01
CA GLU A 106 -12.86 -15.97 3.75
C GLU A 106 -13.62 -16.02 2.42
N GLU A 107 -14.25 -14.91 2.02
CA GLU A 107 -15.05 -14.81 0.80
C GLU A 107 -14.68 -13.56 -0.02
N LEU A 108 -14.30 -13.79 -1.27
CA LEU A 108 -14.00 -12.73 -2.25
C LEU A 108 -15.06 -12.74 -3.34
N SER A 109 -15.65 -11.58 -3.59
CA SER A 109 -16.56 -11.38 -4.72
C SER A 109 -16.05 -10.26 -5.61
N ILE A 110 -16.12 -10.48 -6.93
CA ILE A 110 -15.71 -9.51 -7.94
C ILE A 110 -16.95 -9.11 -8.73
N THR A 111 -17.23 -7.82 -8.78
CA THR A 111 -18.33 -7.25 -9.57
C THR A 111 -17.76 -6.39 -10.67
N ILE A 112 -18.08 -6.72 -11.93
CA ILE A 112 -17.69 -5.93 -13.09
C ILE A 112 -18.76 -4.87 -13.34
N VAL A 113 -18.36 -3.63 -13.60
CA VAL A 113 -19.30 -2.56 -13.91
C VAL A 113 -19.98 -2.84 -15.27
N PRO A 114 -21.32 -2.84 -15.34
CA PRO A 114 -22.03 -3.10 -16.59
C PRO A 114 -21.67 -2.09 -17.68
N GLY A 115 -21.52 -2.55 -18.92
CA GLY A 115 -21.18 -1.71 -20.08
C GLY A 115 -19.69 -1.46 -20.28
N VAL A 116 -18.83 -1.97 -19.40
CA VAL A 116 -17.38 -2.03 -19.60
C VAL A 116 -17.06 -3.26 -20.46
N HIS A 117 -16.89 -3.05 -21.76
CA HIS A 117 -16.42 -4.09 -22.68
C HIS A 117 -14.93 -3.86 -22.95
N GLY A 118 -14.12 -4.90 -22.73
CA GLY A 118 -12.71 -4.86 -23.09
C GLY A 118 -12.51 -4.62 -24.59
N ILE A 119 -11.27 -4.33 -24.98
CA ILE A 119 -10.91 -4.22 -26.40
C ILE A 119 -11.16 -5.58 -27.04
N VAL A 120 -12.13 -5.65 -27.96
CA VAL A 120 -12.29 -6.80 -28.84
C VAL A 120 -11.14 -6.73 -29.85
N PRO A 121 -10.15 -7.65 -29.81
CA PRO A 121 -9.10 -7.66 -30.81
C PRO A 121 -9.74 -7.92 -32.18
N ARG A 122 -9.37 -7.14 -33.19
CA ARG A 122 -9.76 -7.37 -34.58
C ARG A 122 -9.04 -8.58 -35.15
#